data_AF-A0A0D2D3A6-F1
#
_entry.id   AF-A0A0D2D3A6-F1
#
_cell.length_a   1.000
_cell.length_b   1.000
_cell.length_c   1.000
_cell.angle_alpha   90.00
_cell.angle_beta   90.00
_cell.angle_gamma   90.00
#
_symmetry.space_group_name_H-M   'P 1'
#
loop_
_entity.id
_entity.type
_entity.pdbx_description
1 polymer ?
#
loop_
_entity_poly.entity_id
_entity_poly.type
_entity_poly.pdbx_seq_one_letter_code
_entity_poly.pdbx_strand_id
1 'polypeptide(L)'
;MESIPTSGTQTPASTMSSTTDETSASSVSEKEAATIHTVRKLDFSSLQDLFPLAQSSAEHPEPSSLWYILTTAVLLSFHKERLTGALWTYLATNTESPQTEEQLLGIARRIRESCLKASTLVGFPRAINALFSLQTSITTTHPSLSSTLATDTSLRAPLDPTAKYERGMSFFRQIYTKHTTRVLSAMDSTSGGDLTHFAINCIYGELLSEHTIIGAQETGLLEFVCCLADGCGPQAKG
;
A
#
# COMPACT_ATOMS: atom_id res chain seq x y z
N MET A 1 -20.82 -61.46 14.60
CA MET A 1 -19.92 -61.91 13.52
C MET A 1 -18.85 -60.84 13.36
N GLU A 2 -17.62 -61.22 13.69
CA GLU A 2 -16.30 -60.70 13.26
C GLU A 2 -16.15 -59.17 13.07
N SER A 3 -15.52 -58.40 13.96
CA SER A 3 -14.09 -58.29 14.35
C SER A 3 -13.12 -57.83 13.23
N ILE A 4 -12.75 -56.54 13.21
CA ILE A 4 -11.37 -56.08 12.90
C ILE A 4 -11.03 -54.86 13.80
N PRO A 5 -9.90 -54.89 14.53
CA PRO A 5 -9.49 -53.87 15.48
C PRO A 5 -8.52 -52.82 14.91
N THR A 6 -8.41 -51.72 15.66
CA THR A 6 -7.40 -50.66 15.60
C THR A 6 -5.97 -51.19 15.65
N SER A 7 -5.13 -50.74 14.72
CA SER A 7 -3.68 -50.93 14.77
C SER A 7 -3.00 -49.59 15.01
N GLY A 8 -2.41 -49.44 16.19
CA GLY A 8 -1.32 -48.51 16.43
C GLY A 8 -0.01 -49.29 16.41
N THR A 9 1.06 -48.74 15.84
CA THR A 9 2.45 -49.17 16.08
C THR A 9 3.39 -48.01 15.73
N GLN A 10 3.88 -47.30 16.74
CA GLN A 10 5.27 -47.28 17.23
C GLN A 10 6.32 -46.59 16.32
N THR A 11 6.92 -45.56 16.90
CA THR A 11 8.16 -44.89 16.52
C THR A 11 9.37 -45.82 16.69
N PRO A 12 10.38 -45.76 15.80
CA PRO A 12 11.74 -46.15 16.14
C PRO A 12 12.57 -44.91 16.52
N ALA A 13 13.11 -44.93 17.74
CA ALA A 13 14.18 -44.04 18.16
C ALA A 13 15.49 -44.42 17.44
N SER A 14 16.23 -43.43 16.92
CA SER A 14 17.59 -43.61 16.43
C SER A 14 18.51 -42.66 17.17
N THR A 15 19.24 -43.22 18.13
CA THR A 15 20.33 -42.58 18.86
C THR A 15 21.59 -42.68 18.00
N MET A 16 22.25 -41.56 17.68
CA MET A 16 23.69 -41.55 17.42
C MET A 16 24.33 -40.34 18.09
N SER A 17 25.26 -40.67 18.99
CA SER A 17 26.22 -39.80 19.65
C SER A 17 27.44 -39.66 18.75
N SER A 18 28.00 -38.46 18.59
CA SER A 18 29.45 -38.28 18.42
C SER A 18 29.87 -36.81 18.57
N THR A 19 30.69 -36.59 19.60
CA THR A 19 31.91 -35.75 19.63
C THR A 19 31.81 -34.27 19.29
N THR A 20 31.88 -33.48 20.36
CA THR A 20 32.53 -32.17 20.45
C THR A 20 33.97 -32.24 19.94
N ASP A 21 34.31 -31.41 18.97
CA ASP A 21 35.69 -30.98 18.74
C ASP A 21 35.76 -29.46 18.90
N GLU A 22 36.57 -29.05 19.87
CA GLU A 22 37.04 -27.70 20.07
C GLU A 22 37.94 -27.31 18.89
N THR A 23 37.72 -26.15 18.29
CA THR A 23 38.78 -25.49 17.52
C THR A 23 38.78 -24.01 17.85
N SER A 24 39.81 -23.63 18.62
CA SER A 24 40.12 -22.27 18.97
C SER A 24 40.59 -21.45 17.77
N ALA A 25 40.16 -20.18 17.78
CA ALA A 25 40.82 -18.99 17.26
C ALA A 25 41.26 -18.97 15.78
N SER A 26 40.51 -18.19 14.99
CA SER A 26 41.14 -17.28 14.02
C SER A 26 40.60 -15.88 14.25
N SER A 27 41.51 -14.97 14.58
CA SER A 27 41.31 -13.55 14.80
C SER A 27 40.63 -12.89 13.60
N VAL A 28 39.33 -12.59 13.73
CA VAL A 28 38.67 -11.64 12.84
C VAL A 28 39.15 -10.26 13.25
N SER A 29 39.98 -9.68 12.38
CA SER A 29 40.58 -8.37 12.52
C SER A 29 39.52 -7.32 12.87
N GLU A 30 39.70 -6.64 14.01
CA GLU A 30 38.82 -5.58 14.56
C GLU A 30 38.72 -4.31 13.67
N LYS A 31 39.10 -4.39 12.39
CA LYS A 31 39.11 -3.27 11.44
C LYS A 31 37.96 -3.26 10.44
N GLU A 32 37.08 -4.27 10.44
CA GLU A 32 35.90 -4.31 9.55
C GLU A 32 34.57 -3.92 10.23
N ALA A 33 34.59 -3.52 11.50
CA ALA A 33 33.38 -3.19 12.28
C ALA A 33 32.96 -1.69 12.23
N ALA A 34 33.51 -0.89 11.30
CA ALA A 34 33.28 0.56 11.29
C ALA A 34 32.95 1.09 9.89
N THR A 35 31.97 0.50 9.21
CA THR A 35 31.18 1.25 8.22
C THR A 35 29.81 1.49 8.83
N ILE A 36 29.70 2.54 9.64
CA ILE A 36 28.40 3.10 10.00
C ILE A 36 27.80 3.57 8.68
N HIS A 37 26.97 2.74 8.05
CA HIS A 37 26.08 3.20 6.99
C HIS A 37 25.17 4.24 7.62
N THR A 38 25.51 5.51 7.45
CA THR A 38 24.61 6.62 7.75
C THR A 38 23.42 6.40 6.83
N VAL A 39 22.34 5.81 7.33
CA VAL A 39 21.10 5.63 6.58
C VAL A 39 20.65 7.04 6.22
N ARG A 40 20.84 7.46 4.96
CA ARG A 40 20.36 8.74 4.48
C ARG A 40 18.86 8.78 4.70
N LYS A 41 18.40 9.69 5.55
CA LYS A 41 16.98 9.97 5.73
C LYS A 41 16.43 10.48 4.40
N LEU A 42 15.26 10.00 4.01
CA LEU A 42 14.58 10.52 2.82
C LEU A 42 14.22 11.99 3.05
N ASP A 43 14.55 12.83 2.08
CA ASP A 43 14.21 14.25 2.12
C ASP A 43 12.82 14.46 1.51
N PHE A 44 11.81 14.57 2.39
CA PHE A 44 10.43 14.82 1.97
C PHE A 44 10.21 16.25 1.46
N SER A 45 11.05 17.22 1.85
CA SER A 45 10.93 18.59 1.34
C SER A 45 11.28 18.64 -0.15
N SER A 46 12.39 18.00 -0.54
CA SER A 46 12.75 17.82 -1.94
C SER A 46 11.67 17.11 -2.77
N LEU A 47 10.93 16.15 -2.19
CA LEU A 47 9.81 15.48 -2.88
C LEU A 47 8.58 16.38 -3.01
N GLN A 48 8.26 17.15 -1.97
CA GLN A 48 7.19 18.13 -1.99
C GLN A 48 7.44 19.22 -3.03
N ASP A 49 8.68 19.70 -3.16
CA ASP A 49 9.09 20.76 -4.09
C ASP A 49 8.95 20.36 -5.57
N LEU A 50 8.85 19.07 -5.88
CA LEU A 50 8.57 18.59 -7.25
C LEU A 50 7.13 18.91 -7.71
N PHE A 51 6.24 19.24 -6.77
CA PHE A 51 4.85 19.53 -7.05
C PHE A 51 4.61 21.04 -6.97
N PRO A 52 4.03 21.65 -8.02
CA PRO A 52 3.66 23.06 -7.94
C PRO A 52 2.65 23.25 -6.79
N LEU A 53 2.78 24.36 -6.07
CA LEU A 53 1.74 24.82 -5.14
C LEU A 53 0.40 24.84 -5.89
N ALA A 54 -0.67 24.37 -5.24
CA ALA A 54 -1.97 24.33 -5.89
C ALA A 54 -2.32 25.76 -6.35
N GLN A 55 -2.61 25.93 -7.64
CA GLN A 55 -3.16 27.18 -8.15
C GLN A 55 -4.59 27.29 -7.63
N SER A 56 -4.76 27.64 -6.36
CA SER A 56 -6.02 28.11 -5.85
C SER A 56 -6.00 29.64 -5.88
N SER A 57 -7.12 30.23 -6.27
CA SER A 57 -7.38 31.67 -6.22
C SER A 57 -7.43 32.22 -4.79
N ALA A 58 -6.91 31.49 -3.80
CA ALA A 58 -6.91 31.85 -2.40
C ALA A 58 -5.61 32.59 -2.05
N GLU A 59 -5.71 33.54 -1.12
CA GLU A 59 -4.59 34.35 -0.62
C GLU A 59 -3.45 33.52 0.01
N HIS A 60 -3.67 32.22 0.25
CA HIS A 60 -2.69 31.24 0.73
C HIS A 60 -2.79 29.93 -0.08
N PRO A 61 -1.85 29.64 -1.00
CA PRO A 61 -1.85 28.39 -1.75
C PRO A 61 -1.39 27.23 -0.85
N GLU A 62 -2.31 26.31 -0.54
CA GLU A 62 -1.99 25.05 0.15
C GLU A 62 -1.24 24.08 -0.78
N PRO A 63 -0.28 23.28 -0.28
CA PRO A 63 0.37 22.25 -1.07
C PRO A 63 -0.67 21.24 -1.57
N SER A 64 -0.58 20.84 -2.84
CA SER A 64 -1.49 19.85 -3.41
C SER A 64 -1.41 18.52 -2.62
N SER A 65 -2.55 17.94 -2.26
CA SER A 65 -2.60 16.60 -1.65
C SER A 65 -1.92 15.52 -2.50
N LEU A 66 -1.80 15.76 -3.80
CA LEU A 66 -1.23 14.85 -4.77
C LEU A 66 0.21 14.44 -4.41
N TRP A 67 1.03 15.34 -3.86
CA TRP A 67 2.44 15.02 -3.65
C TRP A 67 2.63 13.87 -2.66
N TYR A 68 1.88 13.87 -1.54
CA TYR A 68 1.99 12.81 -0.54
C TYR A 68 1.20 11.55 -0.90
N ILE A 69 0.15 11.68 -1.73
CA ILE A 69 -0.53 10.53 -2.34
C ILE A 69 0.44 9.76 -3.24
N LEU A 70 1.11 10.45 -4.17
CA LEU A 70 2.09 9.83 -5.08
C LEU A 70 3.35 9.38 -4.34
N THR A 71 3.82 10.14 -3.35
CA THR A 71 4.93 9.71 -2.49
C THR A 71 4.59 8.40 -1.79
N THR A 72 3.38 8.26 -1.23
CA THR A 72 2.94 7.00 -0.62
C THR A 72 3.01 5.84 -1.61
N ALA A 73 2.51 6.02 -2.84
CA ALA A 73 2.57 5.02 -3.91
C ALA A 73 4.01 4.61 -4.25
N VAL A 74 4.92 5.58 -4.38
CA VAL A 74 6.36 5.37 -4.61
C VAL A 74 6.99 4.59 -3.46
N LEU A 75 6.72 4.97 -2.21
CA LEU A 75 7.28 4.30 -1.04
C LEU A 75 6.90 2.81 -1.00
N LEU A 76 5.65 2.48 -1.30
CA LEU A 76 5.22 1.08 -1.38
C LEU A 76 5.91 0.36 -2.56
N SER A 77 5.95 0.99 -3.73
CA SER A 77 6.58 0.42 -4.93
C SER A 77 8.08 0.10 -4.70
N PHE A 78 8.80 0.94 -3.96
CA PHE A 78 10.22 0.74 -3.62
C PHE A 78 10.46 0.01 -2.30
N HIS A 79 9.42 -0.56 -1.69
CA HIS A 79 9.54 -1.42 -0.50
C HIS A 79 10.09 -0.64 0.71
N LYS A 80 9.60 0.59 0.86
CA LYS A 80 9.97 1.55 1.89
C LYS A 80 8.79 1.85 2.81
N GLU A 81 8.03 0.82 3.17
CA GLU A 81 6.77 0.94 3.92
C GLU A 81 6.95 1.66 5.26
N ARG A 82 8.12 1.51 5.91
CA ARG A 82 8.46 2.25 7.15
C ARG A 82 8.51 3.78 6.97
N LEU A 83 8.79 4.25 5.76
CA LEU A 83 8.85 5.69 5.47
C LEU A 83 7.45 6.31 5.40
N THR A 84 6.37 5.52 5.33
CA THR A 84 5.00 6.04 5.40
C THR A 84 4.70 6.68 6.76
N GLY A 85 5.20 6.11 7.86
CA GLY A 85 5.13 6.76 9.18
C GLY A 85 5.97 8.03 9.27
N ALA A 86 7.15 8.04 8.63
CA ALA A 86 8.01 9.22 8.58
C ALA A 86 7.41 10.35 7.72
N LEU A 87 6.72 10.00 6.63
CA LEU A 87 5.96 10.93 5.80
C LEU A 87 4.84 11.59 6.60
N TRP A 88 4.08 10.81 7.39
CA TRP A 88 3.09 11.36 8.32
C TRP A 88 3.72 12.35 9.30
N THR A 89 4.80 11.97 9.98
CA THR A 89 5.48 12.84 10.94
C THR A 89 5.92 14.14 10.27
N TYR A 90 6.45 14.07 9.04
CA TYR A 90 6.80 15.26 8.27
C TYR A 90 5.56 16.13 7.99
N LEU A 91 4.49 15.57 7.44
CA LEU A 91 3.25 16.30 7.13
C LEU A 91 2.60 16.95 8.35
N ALA A 92 2.65 16.28 9.51
CA ALA A 92 2.02 16.75 10.74
C ALA A 92 2.85 17.81 11.49
N THR A 93 4.13 17.98 11.16
CA THR A 93 5.04 18.87 11.90
C THR A 93 5.73 19.93 11.05
N ASN A 94 5.86 19.71 9.75
CA ASN A 94 6.65 20.55 8.85
C ASN A 94 5.76 21.43 7.95
N THR A 95 4.88 22.21 8.59
CA THR A 95 4.05 23.22 7.93
C THR A 95 4.27 24.58 8.58
N GLU A 96 4.34 25.64 7.78
CA GLU A 96 4.52 27.02 8.28
C GLU A 96 3.36 27.46 9.20
N SER A 97 2.20 26.85 9.01
CA SER A 97 0.97 27.06 9.78
C SER A 97 0.63 25.80 10.59
N PRO A 98 0.20 25.91 11.86
CA PRO A 98 -0.31 24.77 12.61
C PRO A 98 -1.50 24.13 11.91
N GLN A 99 -1.41 22.83 11.62
CA GLN A 99 -2.52 22.09 11.02
C GLN A 99 -3.63 21.89 12.05
N THR A 100 -4.88 22.06 11.62
CA THR A 100 -6.05 21.70 12.43
C THR A 100 -6.18 20.17 12.53
N GLU A 101 -6.86 19.70 13.57
CA GLU A 101 -7.15 18.26 13.73
C GLU A 101 -7.90 17.68 12.52
N GLU A 102 -8.81 18.47 11.92
CA GLU A 102 -9.54 18.09 10.71
C GLU A 102 -8.62 17.91 9.50
N GLN A 103 -7.66 18.83 9.30
CA GLN A 103 -6.67 18.72 8.22
C GLN A 103 -5.80 17.47 8.40
N LEU A 104 -5.32 17.23 9.62
CA LEU A 104 -4.52 16.05 9.96
C LEU A 104 -5.29 14.73 9.75
N LEU A 105 -6.57 14.68 10.14
CA LEU A 105 -7.44 13.53 9.84
C LEU A 105 -7.58 13.32 8.33
N GLY A 106 -7.77 14.39 7.57
CA GLY A 106 -7.82 14.35 6.11
C GLY A 106 -6.54 13.80 5.48
N ILE A 107 -5.37 14.21 5.97
CA ILE A 107 -4.07 13.68 5.53
C ILE A 107 -3.95 12.19 5.86
N ALA A 108 -4.24 11.79 7.11
CA ALA A 108 -4.15 10.40 7.54
C ALA A 108 -5.04 9.47 6.69
N ARG A 109 -6.28 9.88 6.43
CA ARG A 109 -7.23 9.14 5.60
C ARG A 109 -6.75 9.01 4.15
N ARG A 110 -6.17 10.06 3.57
CA ARG A 110 -5.60 10.00 2.22
C ARG A 110 -4.38 9.08 2.14
N ILE A 111 -3.50 9.07 3.14
CA ILE A 111 -2.38 8.10 3.16
C ILE A 111 -2.93 6.67 3.29
N ARG A 112 -3.93 6.42 4.15
CA ARG A 112 -4.58 5.10 4.28
C ARG A 112 -5.19 4.63 2.96
N GLU A 113 -5.94 5.51 2.30
CA GLU A 113 -6.58 5.23 1.02
C GLU A 113 -5.54 5.01 -0.09
N SER A 114 -4.44 5.77 -0.09
CA SER A 114 -3.32 5.58 -1.03
C SER A 114 -2.70 4.20 -0.88
N CYS A 115 -2.43 3.76 0.37
CA CYS A 115 -1.92 2.41 0.64
C CYS A 115 -2.88 1.33 0.12
N LEU A 116 -4.19 1.49 0.37
CA LEU A 116 -5.18 0.51 -0.03
C LEU A 116 -5.34 0.45 -1.56
N LYS A 117 -5.41 1.59 -2.25
CA LYS A 117 -5.50 1.63 -3.72
C LYS A 117 -4.23 1.10 -4.39
N ALA A 118 -3.05 1.45 -3.89
CA ALA A 118 -1.78 0.96 -4.44
C ALA A 118 -1.60 -0.57 -4.26
N SER A 119 -2.25 -1.16 -3.25
CA SER A 119 -2.07 -2.56 -2.87
C SER A 119 -2.36 -3.58 -3.99
N THR A 120 -3.19 -3.21 -4.96
CA THR A 120 -3.53 -4.08 -6.10
C THR A 120 -2.42 -4.19 -7.14
N LEU A 121 -1.52 -3.20 -7.18
CA LEU A 121 -0.39 -3.15 -8.11
C LEU A 121 0.90 -3.58 -7.42
N VAL A 122 1.13 -3.11 -6.19
CA VAL A 122 2.42 -3.32 -5.48
C VAL A 122 2.38 -4.44 -4.43
N GLY A 123 1.20 -5.01 -4.20
CA GLY A 123 0.98 -6.13 -3.29
C GLY A 123 0.43 -5.75 -1.91
N PHE A 124 -0.52 -6.55 -1.44
CA PHE A 124 -1.21 -6.37 -0.16
C PHE A 124 -0.29 -6.36 1.08
N PRO A 125 0.77 -7.21 1.19
CA PRO A 125 1.68 -7.17 2.33
C PRO A 125 2.37 -5.81 2.54
N ARG A 126 2.63 -5.07 1.46
CA ARG A 126 3.25 -3.74 1.53
C ARG A 126 2.29 -2.72 2.12
N ALA A 127 1.05 -2.73 1.65
CA ALA A 127 0.01 -1.87 2.20
C ALA A 127 -0.20 -2.14 3.70
N ILE A 128 -0.24 -3.40 4.12
CA ILE A 128 -0.32 -3.78 5.54
C ILE A 128 0.83 -3.16 6.34
N ASN A 129 2.08 -3.37 5.92
CA ASN A 129 3.25 -2.85 6.63
C ASN A 129 3.27 -1.32 6.68
N ALA A 130 2.87 -0.66 5.59
CA ALA A 130 2.80 0.81 5.52
C ALA A 130 1.72 1.37 6.44
N LEU A 131 0.54 0.73 6.49
CA LEU A 131 -0.55 1.09 7.38
C LEU A 131 -0.17 0.89 8.86
N PHE A 132 0.55 -0.18 9.20
CA PHE A 132 1.10 -0.36 10.56
C PHE A 132 2.10 0.75 10.92
N SER A 133 3.00 1.09 9.99
CA SER A 133 3.95 2.19 10.21
C SER A 133 3.23 3.52 10.41
N LEU A 134 2.22 3.81 9.60
CA LEU A 134 1.39 5.02 9.72
C LEU A 134 0.66 5.06 11.07
N GLN A 135 -0.04 3.99 11.43
CA GLN A 135 -0.78 3.88 12.68
C GLN A 135 0.14 4.11 13.88
N THR A 136 1.31 3.46 13.92
CA THR A 136 2.28 3.61 15.01
C THR A 136 2.71 5.08 15.18
N SER A 137 3.02 5.76 14.08
CA SER A 137 3.40 7.18 14.09
C SER A 137 2.24 8.08 14.54
N ILE A 138 1.01 7.82 14.08
CA ILE A 138 -0.18 8.58 14.51
C ILE A 138 -0.44 8.37 16.00
N THR A 139 -0.48 7.13 16.49
CA THR A 139 -0.75 6.84 17.91
C THR A 139 0.30 7.49 18.83
N THR A 140 1.56 7.53 18.40
CA THR A 140 2.65 8.12 19.18
C THR A 140 2.60 9.66 19.21
N THR A 141 2.22 10.29 18.08
CA THR A 141 2.30 11.75 17.94
C THR A 141 0.96 12.46 18.19
N HIS A 142 -0.16 11.78 17.92
CA HIS A 142 -1.51 12.33 17.88
C HIS A 142 -2.54 11.29 18.39
N PRO A 143 -2.54 10.95 19.68
CA PRO A 143 -3.38 9.87 20.23
C PRO A 143 -4.89 10.15 20.09
N SER A 144 -5.35 11.41 20.16
CA SER A 144 -6.77 11.77 19.93
C SER A 144 -7.21 11.43 18.51
N LEU A 145 -6.40 11.77 17.51
CA LEU A 145 -6.64 11.43 16.11
C LEU A 145 -6.67 9.91 15.91
N SER A 146 -5.79 9.18 16.60
CA SER A 146 -5.79 7.72 16.59
C SER A 146 -7.11 7.13 17.05
N SER A 147 -7.73 7.70 18.10
CA SER A 147 -9.05 7.29 18.58
C SER A 147 -10.15 7.58 17.55
N THR A 148 -10.12 8.75 16.92
CA THR A 148 -11.09 9.11 15.87
C THR A 148 -10.97 8.18 14.66
N LEU A 149 -9.76 7.94 14.15
CA LEU A 149 -9.51 7.06 13.00
C LEU A 149 -9.91 5.60 13.25
N ALA A 150 -9.85 5.13 14.51
CA ALA A 150 -10.28 3.80 14.90
C ALA A 150 -11.81 3.58 14.74
N THR A 151 -12.58 4.66 14.65
CA THR A 151 -14.04 4.60 14.41
C THR A 151 -14.41 4.61 12.93
N ASP A 152 -13.45 4.81 12.02
CA ASP A 152 -13.70 4.80 10.58
C ASP A 152 -14.20 3.42 10.13
N THR A 153 -15.26 3.41 9.32
CA THR A 153 -15.81 2.18 8.72
C THR A 153 -15.42 2.07 7.25
N SER A 154 -15.54 0.85 6.69
CA SER A 154 -15.24 0.62 5.28
C SER A 154 -16.23 1.36 4.38
N LEU A 155 -15.71 2.21 3.49
CA LEU A 155 -16.49 2.85 2.42
C LEU A 155 -17.04 1.86 1.39
N ARG A 156 -16.51 0.63 1.39
CA ARG A 156 -16.76 -0.40 0.36
C ARG A 156 -17.76 -1.46 0.82
N ALA A 157 -17.87 -1.65 2.13
CA ALA A 157 -18.76 -2.65 2.74
C ALA A 157 -20.26 -2.44 2.42
N PRO A 158 -20.79 -1.20 2.35
CA PRO A 158 -22.22 -0.99 2.11
C PRO A 158 -22.71 -1.24 0.67
N LEU A 159 -21.79 -1.44 -0.30
CA LEU A 159 -22.16 -1.57 -1.70
C LEU A 159 -22.76 -2.96 -2.01
N ASP A 160 -23.87 -3.00 -2.73
CA ASP A 160 -24.43 -4.25 -3.24
C ASP A 160 -23.68 -4.73 -4.50
N PRO A 161 -23.79 -6.03 -4.86
CA PRO A 161 -23.09 -6.59 -6.02
C PRO A 161 -23.38 -5.89 -7.36
N THR A 162 -24.62 -5.43 -7.58
CA THR A 162 -24.99 -4.77 -8.84
C THR A 162 -24.31 -3.41 -8.93
N ALA A 163 -24.34 -2.62 -7.86
CA ALA A 163 -23.68 -1.33 -7.81
C ALA A 163 -22.16 -1.45 -8.05
N LYS A 164 -21.52 -2.48 -7.48
CA LYS A 164 -20.09 -2.78 -7.68
C LYS A 164 -19.77 -3.06 -9.15
N TYR A 165 -20.57 -3.92 -9.78
CA TYR A 165 -20.42 -4.25 -11.19
C TYR A 165 -20.60 -3.03 -12.09
N GLU A 166 -21.67 -2.26 -11.89
CA GLU A 166 -21.99 -1.10 -12.73
C GLU A 166 -20.90 -0.02 -12.69
N ARG A 167 -20.46 0.35 -11.48
CA ARG A 167 -19.41 1.35 -11.32
C ARG A 167 -18.05 0.83 -11.83
N GLY A 168 -17.74 -0.44 -11.57
CA GLY A 168 -16.51 -1.07 -12.06
C GLY A 168 -16.45 -1.12 -13.58
N MET A 169 -17.57 -1.48 -14.23
CA MET A 169 -17.67 -1.50 -15.68
C MET A 169 -17.63 -0.10 -16.30
N SER A 170 -18.26 0.88 -15.65
CA SER A 170 -18.18 2.29 -16.06
C SER A 170 -16.74 2.79 -16.01
N PHE A 171 -16.03 2.57 -14.91
CA PHE A 171 -14.65 3.01 -14.75
C PHE A 171 -13.68 2.27 -15.69
N PHE A 172 -13.84 0.96 -15.83
CA PHE A 172 -13.04 0.16 -16.77
C PHE A 172 -13.19 0.64 -18.22
N ARG A 173 -14.42 1.01 -18.64
CA ARG A 173 -14.67 1.57 -19.97
C ARG A 173 -13.99 2.91 -20.19
N GLN A 174 -13.87 3.74 -19.16
CA GLN A 174 -13.20 5.03 -19.27
C GLN A 174 -11.71 4.86 -19.53
N ILE A 175 -11.05 3.98 -18.75
CA ILE A 175 -9.63 3.63 -18.91
C ILE A 175 -9.42 3.00 -20.31
N TYR A 176 -10.08 1.87 -20.58
CA TYR A 176 -9.88 1.12 -21.82
C TYR A 176 -10.80 1.56 -22.97
N THR A 177 -11.11 2.86 -23.11
CA THR A 177 -12.14 3.37 -24.05
C THR A 177 -12.07 2.77 -25.46
N LYS A 178 -10.86 2.61 -26.03
CA LYS A 178 -10.67 2.08 -27.39
C LYS A 178 -10.60 0.54 -27.48
N HIS A 179 -10.39 -0.14 -26.36
CA HIS A 179 -10.04 -1.57 -26.34
C HIS A 179 -10.84 -2.39 -25.32
N THR A 180 -11.85 -1.82 -24.67
CA THR A 180 -12.62 -2.45 -23.59
C THR A 180 -13.02 -3.89 -23.92
N THR A 181 -13.73 -4.11 -25.03
CA THR A 181 -14.21 -5.45 -25.41
C THR A 181 -13.06 -6.44 -25.61
N ARG A 182 -11.97 -6.00 -26.23
CA ARG A 182 -10.79 -6.84 -26.46
C ARG A 182 -10.11 -7.21 -25.14
N VAL A 183 -9.94 -6.24 -24.23
CA VAL A 183 -9.29 -6.48 -22.93
C VAL A 183 -10.15 -7.41 -22.07
N LEU A 184 -11.47 -7.17 -22.00
CA LEU A 184 -12.40 -8.04 -21.26
C LEU A 184 -12.39 -9.46 -21.80
N SER A 185 -12.48 -9.63 -23.13
CA SER A 185 -12.46 -10.97 -23.74
C SER A 185 -11.13 -11.69 -23.48
N ALA A 186 -10.01 -10.98 -23.50
CA ALA A 186 -8.70 -11.56 -23.15
C ALA A 186 -8.63 -11.95 -21.67
N MET A 187 -9.03 -11.08 -20.75
CA MET A 187 -9.06 -11.39 -19.31
C MET A 187 -9.98 -12.57 -19.01
N ASP A 188 -11.16 -12.61 -19.64
CA ASP A 188 -12.16 -13.65 -19.44
C ASP A 188 -11.65 -15.02 -19.92
N SER A 189 -11.15 -15.08 -21.15
CA SER A 189 -10.65 -16.33 -21.73
C SER A 189 -9.36 -16.85 -21.07
N THR A 190 -8.48 -15.97 -20.60
CA THR A 190 -7.19 -16.37 -20.00
C THR A 190 -7.32 -16.93 -18.58
N SER A 191 -8.38 -16.57 -17.85
CA SER A 191 -8.59 -17.01 -16.46
C SER A 191 -9.86 -17.84 -16.25
N GLY A 192 -10.59 -18.20 -17.31
CA GLY A 192 -11.91 -18.83 -17.17
C GLY A 192 -12.97 -17.93 -16.51
N GLY A 193 -12.88 -16.62 -16.71
CA GLY A 193 -13.84 -15.63 -16.21
C GLY A 193 -13.47 -14.97 -14.88
N ASP A 194 -12.66 -15.62 -14.04
CA ASP A 194 -12.36 -15.13 -12.69
C ASP A 194 -11.62 -13.78 -12.65
N LEU A 195 -10.64 -13.57 -13.51
CA LEU A 195 -9.89 -12.32 -13.61
C LEU A 195 -10.82 -11.17 -14.02
N THR A 196 -11.71 -11.39 -14.99
CA THR A 196 -12.71 -10.40 -15.38
C THR A 196 -13.67 -10.11 -14.24
N HIS A 197 -14.22 -11.16 -13.62
CA HIS A 197 -15.15 -11.00 -12.51
C HIS A 197 -14.51 -10.23 -11.35
N PHE A 198 -13.33 -10.65 -10.90
CA PHE A 198 -12.63 -10.03 -9.77
C PHE A 198 -12.17 -8.62 -10.10
N ALA A 199 -11.63 -8.38 -11.29
CA ALA A 199 -11.21 -7.05 -11.70
C ALA A 199 -12.41 -6.08 -11.73
N ILE A 200 -13.51 -6.44 -12.38
CA ILE A 200 -14.65 -5.54 -12.52
C ILE A 200 -15.34 -5.30 -11.17
N ASN A 201 -15.61 -6.36 -10.40
CA ASN A 201 -16.37 -6.21 -9.16
C ASN A 201 -15.51 -5.65 -8.02
N CYS A 202 -14.30 -6.19 -7.80
CA CYS A 202 -13.50 -5.85 -6.63
C CYS A 202 -12.48 -4.74 -6.91
N ILE A 203 -11.78 -4.78 -8.03
CA ILE A 203 -10.68 -3.83 -8.30
C ILE A 203 -11.23 -2.51 -8.83
N TYR A 204 -11.81 -2.50 -10.02
CA TYR A 204 -12.37 -1.29 -10.61
C TYR A 204 -13.66 -0.88 -9.90
N GLY A 205 -14.51 -1.84 -9.53
CA GLY A 205 -15.76 -1.65 -8.81
C GLY A 205 -15.51 -1.15 -7.40
N GLU A 206 -15.29 -2.04 -6.43
CA GLU A 206 -15.16 -1.66 -5.02
C GLU A 206 -13.98 -0.72 -4.73
N LEU A 207 -12.79 -1.02 -5.26
CA LEU A 207 -11.58 -0.33 -4.83
C LEU A 207 -11.39 1.02 -5.52
N LEU A 208 -11.20 1.03 -6.84
CA LEU A 208 -10.67 2.19 -7.53
C LEU A 208 -11.73 3.27 -7.78
N SER A 209 -12.98 2.88 -8.08
CA SER A 209 -14.09 3.81 -8.28
C SER A 209 -14.56 4.55 -7.00
N GLU A 210 -13.91 4.32 -5.85
CA GLU A 210 -14.24 5.02 -4.60
C GLU A 210 -13.46 6.33 -4.55
N HIS A 211 -14.13 7.46 -4.75
CA HIS A 211 -13.46 8.75 -4.96
C HIS A 211 -13.67 9.77 -3.82
N THR A 212 -14.28 9.37 -2.71
CA THR A 212 -14.62 10.31 -1.61
C THR A 212 -13.39 10.83 -0.85
N ILE A 213 -12.33 10.02 -0.72
CA ILE A 213 -11.08 10.41 -0.02
C ILE A 213 -9.99 10.86 -1.00
N ILE A 214 -9.80 10.11 -2.10
CA ILE A 214 -8.85 10.40 -3.18
C ILE A 214 -9.65 10.46 -4.48
N GLY A 215 -9.58 11.58 -5.18
CA GLY A 215 -10.37 11.81 -6.39
C GLY A 215 -9.96 10.90 -7.56
N ALA A 216 -10.76 10.92 -8.64
CA ALA A 216 -10.51 10.09 -9.82
C ALA A 216 -9.15 10.38 -10.49
N GLN A 217 -8.79 11.66 -10.63
CA GLN A 217 -7.51 12.06 -11.21
C GLN A 217 -6.31 11.61 -10.35
N GLU A 218 -6.38 11.84 -9.04
CA GLU A 218 -5.34 11.41 -8.10
C GLU A 218 -5.21 9.88 -8.08
N THR A 219 -6.33 9.16 -8.20
CA THR A 219 -6.36 7.70 -8.29
C THR A 219 -5.63 7.21 -9.54
N GLY A 220 -5.95 7.75 -10.72
CA GLY A 220 -5.27 7.36 -11.96
C GLY A 220 -3.77 7.69 -11.95
N LEU A 221 -3.38 8.83 -11.38
CA LEU A 221 -1.96 9.19 -11.22
C LEU A 221 -1.23 8.25 -10.24
N LEU A 222 -1.89 7.84 -9.15
CA LEU A 222 -1.36 6.86 -8.21
C LEU A 222 -1.13 5.51 -8.90
N GLU A 223 -2.10 5.03 -9.68
CA GLU A 223 -1.96 3.77 -10.43
C GLU A 223 -0.85 3.86 -11.47
N PHE A 224 -0.76 4.98 -12.21
CA PHE A 224 0.31 5.25 -13.16
C PHE A 224 1.69 5.15 -12.49
N VAL A 225 1.86 5.80 -11.34
CA VAL A 225 3.13 5.79 -10.59
C VAL A 225 3.49 4.39 -10.12
N CYS A 226 2.53 3.62 -9.59
CA CYS A 226 2.76 2.23 -9.21
C CYS A 226 3.19 1.38 -10.41
N CYS A 227 2.48 1.47 -11.54
CA CYS A 227 2.83 0.73 -12.76
C CYS A 227 4.21 1.13 -13.30
N LEU A 228 4.55 2.42 -13.26
CA LEU A 228 5.86 2.90 -13.71
C LEU A 228 7.00 2.40 -12.80
N ALA A 229 6.81 2.51 -11.48
CA ALA A 229 7.83 2.13 -10.50
C ALA A 229 8.05 0.61 -10.43
N ASP A 230 6.99 -0.19 -10.64
CA ASP A 230 7.05 -1.65 -10.61
C ASP A 230 7.41 -2.27 -11.98
N GLY A 231 7.76 -1.44 -12.98
CA GLY A 231 8.15 -1.91 -14.32
C GLY A 231 7.00 -2.42 -15.19
N CYS A 232 5.75 -2.23 -14.76
CA CYS A 232 4.52 -2.56 -15.49
C CYS A 232 4.12 -1.44 -16.48
N GLY A 233 5.09 -0.95 -17.25
CA GLY A 233 4.90 0.12 -18.24
C GLY A 233 3.77 -0.10 -19.26
N PRO A 234 3.48 -1.33 -19.74
CA PRO A 234 2.32 -1.58 -20.59
C PRO A 234 0.97 -1.26 -19.91
N GLN A 235 0.86 -1.48 -18.60
CA GLN A 235 -0.34 -1.22 -17.81
C GLN A 235 -0.52 0.28 -17.50
N ALA A 236 0.57 1.05 -17.49
CA ALA A 236 0.54 2.51 -17.28
C ALA A 236 -0.03 3.31 -18.48
N LYS A 237 -0.32 2.66 -19.62
CA LYS A 237 -0.86 3.30 -20.84
C LYS A 237 -2.39 3.25 -20.95
N GLY A 238 -3.03 2.58 -19.98
CA GLY A 238 -4.48 2.49 -19.86
C GLY A 238 -5.10 3.82 -19.50
#